data_AF-A0AAU0V847-F1
#
_entry.id   AF-A0AAU0V847-F1
#
_cell.length_a   1.000
_cell.length_b   1.000
_cell.length_c   1.000
_cell.angle_alpha   90.00
_cell.angle_beta   90.00
_cell.angle_gamma   90.00
#
_symmetry.space_group_name_H-M   'P 1'
#
loop_
_entity.id
_entity.type
_entity.pdbx_description
1 polymer ?
#
loop_
_entity_poly.entity_id
_entity_poly.type
_entity_poly.pdbx_seq_one_letter_code
_entity_poly.pdbx_strand_id
1 'polypeptide(L)' 'MLAAPDRKDLMETLTAWLDSDTGSTTEIAEILYCHRNTVRNRLDRVSRLTGRSLLRPADVAALYAGVRALELRPR' A
#
# COMPACT_ATOMS: atom_id res chain seq x y z
N MET A 1 -22.25 1.38 -2.22
CA MET A 1 -21.30 1.63 -1.12
C MET A 1 -20.36 0.45 -1.07
N LEU A 2 -19.17 0.52 -1.70
CA LEU A 2 -18.20 -0.58 -1.57
C LEU A 2 -17.75 -0.65 -0.12
N ALA A 3 -17.67 -1.87 0.44
CA ALA A 3 -17.18 -2.10 1.79
C ALA A 3 -15.79 -1.46 1.96
N ALA A 4 -15.51 -0.95 3.16
CA ALA A 4 -14.18 -0.45 3.46
C ALA A 4 -13.17 -1.61 3.32
N PRO A 5 -11.99 -1.38 2.70
CA PRO A 5 -10.97 -2.41 2.59
C PRO A 5 -10.53 -2.85 3.99
N ASP A 6 -10.32 -4.16 4.14
CA ASP A 6 -9.83 -4.71 5.40
C ASP A 6 -8.31 -4.44 5.55
N ARG A 7 -7.73 -4.88 6.68
CA ARG A 7 -6.28 -4.73 6.90
C ARG A 7 -5.46 -5.47 5.84
N LYS A 8 -5.92 -6.64 5.39
CA LYS A 8 -5.19 -7.47 4.43
C LYS A 8 -5.09 -6.76 3.08
N ASP A 9 -6.20 -6.23 2.58
CA ASP A 9 -6.29 -5.45 1.36
C ASP A 9 -5.32 -4.26 1.34
N LEU A 10 -5.25 -3.52 2.45
CA LEU A 10 -4.37 -2.35 2.56
C LEU A 10 -2.90 -2.76 2.58
N MET A 11 -2.57 -3.85 3.27
CA MET A 11 -1.21 -4.37 3.32
C MET A 11 -0.77 -4.92 1.97
N GLU A 12 -1.59 -5.72 1.30
CA GLU A 12 -1.29 -6.25 -0.04
C GLU A 12 -1.08 -5.11 -1.05
N THR A 13 -1.94 -4.08 -1.00
CA THR A 13 -1.81 -2.91 -1.87
C THR A 13 -0.53 -2.13 -1.60
N LEU A 14 -0.19 -1.91 -0.32
CA LEU A 14 1.03 -1.19 0.04
C LEU A 14 2.28 -1.98 -0.34
N THR A 15 2.32 -3.28 -0.09
CA THR A 15 3.45 -4.14 -0.47
C THR A 15 3.65 -4.15 -1.99
N ALA A 16 2.58 -4.38 -2.76
CA ALA A 16 2.67 -4.35 -4.22
C ALA A 16 3.12 -2.97 -4.77
N TRP A 17 2.72 -1.88 -4.12
CA TRP A 17 3.17 -0.54 -4.49
C TRP A 17 4.65 -0.30 -4.17
N LEU A 18 5.12 -0.76 -3.00
CA LEU A 18 6.51 -0.65 -2.58
C LEU A 18 7.47 -1.51 -3.41
N ASP A 19 6.99 -2.64 -3.90
CA ASP A 19 7.75 -3.58 -4.74
C ASP A 19 7.70 -3.19 -6.23
N SER A 20 6.89 -2.21 -6.63
CA SER A 20 6.83 -1.68 -8.00
C SER A 20 7.91 -0.61 -8.21
N ASP A 21 8.63 -0.71 -9.33
CA ASP A 21 9.63 0.29 -9.72
C ASP A 21 9.00 1.66 -10.07
N THR A 22 7.75 1.65 -10.56
CA THR A 22 7.08 2.85 -11.08
C THR A 22 6.06 3.44 -10.11
N GLY A 23 5.56 2.65 -9.16
CA GLY A 23 4.46 3.03 -8.28
C GLY A 23 3.13 3.25 -9.01
N SER A 24 2.99 2.74 -10.24
CA SER A 24 1.83 2.94 -11.10
C SER A 24 0.58 2.27 -10.52
N THR A 25 -0.48 3.05 -10.29
CA THR A 25 -1.74 2.48 -9.80
C THR A 25 -2.45 1.61 -10.84
N THR A 26 -2.10 1.72 -12.13
CA THR A 26 -2.61 0.83 -13.18
C THR A 26 -1.91 -0.52 -13.10
N GLU A 27 -0.59 -0.54 -13.00
CA GLU A 27 0.21 -1.76 -12.87
C GLU A 27 -0.21 -2.58 -11.64
N ILE A 28 -0.31 -1.92 -10.49
CA ILE A 28 -0.73 -2.57 -9.23
C ILE A 28 -2.17 -3.07 -9.31
N ALA A 29 -3.04 -2.38 -10.05
CA ALA A 29 -4.42 -2.79 -10.23
C ALA A 29 -4.52 -4.08 -11.07
N GLU A 30 -3.65 -4.25 -12.06
CA GLU A 30 -3.52 -5.48 -12.83
C GLU A 30 -3.02 -6.63 -11.95
N ILE A 31 -1.97 -6.40 -11.15
CA ILE A 31 -1.40 -7.40 -10.23
C ILE A 31 -2.45 -7.88 -9.21
N LEU A 32 -3.25 -6.95 -8.67
CA LEU A 32 -4.24 -7.23 -7.62
C LEU A 32 -5.65 -7.51 -8.14
N TYR A 33 -5.81 -7.64 -9.48
CA TYR A 33 -7.10 -7.88 -10.14
C TYR A 33 -8.21 -6.95 -9.66
N CYS A 34 -7.91 -5.66 -9.55
CA CYS A 34 -8.86 -4.63 -9.13
C CYS A 34 -8.80 -3.40 -10.04
N HIS A 35 -9.61 -2.39 -9.77
CA HIS A 35 -9.57 -1.15 -10.54
C HIS A 35 -8.50 -0.20 -9.99
N ARG A 36 -7.82 0.57 -10.86
CA ARG A 36 -6.81 1.58 -10.47
C ARG A 36 -7.27 2.58 -9.41
N ASN A 37 -8.57 2.92 -9.41
CA ASN A 37 -9.14 3.82 -8.39
C ASN A 37 -9.22 3.12 -7.02
N THR A 38 -9.42 1.80 -6.97
CA THR A 38 -9.37 1.03 -5.73
C THR A 38 -7.96 1.04 -5.14
N VAL A 39 -6.93 0.85 -5.97
CA VAL A 39 -5.52 0.98 -5.55
C VAL A 39 -5.27 2.37 -4.96
N ARG A 40 -5.60 3.44 -5.71
CA ARG A 40 -5.45 4.83 -5.24
C ARG A 40 -6.15 5.06 -3.89
N ASN A 41 -7.41 4.66 -3.79
CA ASN A 41 -8.20 4.84 -2.57
C ASN A 41 -7.59 4.10 -1.37
N ARG A 42 -7.04 2.90 -1.58
CA ARG A 42 -6.36 2.11 -0.56
C ARG A 42 -5.05 2.78 -0.14
N LEU A 43 -4.24 3.24 -1.08
CA LEU A 43 -3.01 4.01 -0.82
C LEU A 43 -3.29 5.31 -0.05
N ASP A 44 -4.30 6.08 -0.44
CA ASP A 44 -4.74 7.28 0.28
C ASP A 44 -5.22 6.95 1.71
N ARG A 45 -5.82 5.77 1.90
CA ARG A 45 -6.22 5.29 3.23
C ARG A 45 -5.01 4.89 4.07
N VAL A 46 -4.01 4.23 3.50
CA VAL A 46 -2.72 3.95 4.17
C VAL A 46 -2.08 5.25 4.65
N SER A 47 -1.97 6.27 3.78
CA SER A 47 -1.42 7.56 4.16
C SER A 47 -2.17 8.21 5.32
N ARG A 48 -3.51 8.18 5.30
CA ARG A 48 -4.33 8.73 6.39
C ARG A 48 -4.17 7.97 7.71
N LEU A 49 -4.13 6.64 7.66
CA LEU A 49 -4.02 5.81 8.86
C LEU A 49 -2.62 5.88 9.50
N THR A 50 -1.59 6.07 8.68
CA THR A 50 -0.19 6.07 9.14
C THR A 50 0.39 7.46 9.35
N GLY A 51 -0.28 8.51 8.88
CA GLY A 51 0.22 9.88 8.88
C GLY A 51 1.40 10.11 7.94
N ARG A 52 1.67 9.18 7.01
CA ARG A 52 2.85 9.19 6.13
C ARG A 52 2.49 9.47 4.68
N SER A 53 3.27 10.31 4.01
CA SER A 53 3.10 10.65 2.61
C SER A 53 3.76 9.62 1.69
N LEU A 54 3.05 9.18 0.65
CA LEU A 54 3.62 8.35 -0.42
C LEU A 54 4.48 9.15 -1.42
N LEU A 55 4.57 10.47 -1.25
CA LEU A 55 5.36 11.37 -2.10
C LEU A 55 6.66 11.83 -1.41
N ARG A 56 6.84 11.54 -0.12
CA ARG A 56 8.04 11.91 0.63
C ARG A 56 8.95 10.68 0.79
N PRO A 57 10.19 10.70 0.27
CA PRO A 57 11.08 9.53 0.33
C PRO A 57 11.30 8.98 1.75
N ALA A 58 11.44 9.85 2.74
CA ALA A 58 11.62 9.44 4.14
C ALA A 58 10.39 8.69 4.70
N ASP A 59 9.19 9.13 4.33
CA ASP A 59 7.95 8.50 4.75
C ASP A 59 7.77 7.14 4.07
N VAL A 60 8.11 7.05 2.78
CA VAL A 60 8.11 5.80 2.00
C VAL A 60 9.10 4.80 2.60
N ALA A 61 10.33 5.23 2.92
CA ALA A 61 11.32 4.37 3.57
C ALA A 61 10.84 3.87 4.94
N ALA A 62 10.16 4.71 5.72
CA ALA A 62 9.58 4.30 6.99
C ALA A 62 8.43 3.29 6.82
N LEU A 63 7.57 3.47 5.82
CA LEU A 63 6.52 2.50 5.48
C LEU A 63 7.14 1.16 5.06
N TYR A 64 8.15 1.19 4.19
CA TYR A 64 8.88 0.00 3.75
C TYR A 64 9.49 -0.76 4.93
N ALA A 65 10.24 -0.07 5.78
CA ALA A 65 10.83 -0.66 6.98
C ALA A 65 9.75 -1.26 7.91
N GLY A 66 8.62 -0.57 8.07
CA GLY A 66 7.49 -1.07 8.85
C GLY A 66 6.88 -2.36 8.29
N VAL A 67 6.68 -2.44 6.97
CA VAL A 67 6.16 -3.65 6.30
C VAL A 67 7.14 -4.81 6.49
N ARG A 68 8.43 -4.63 6.21
CA ARG A 68 9.45 -5.68 6.37
C ARG A 68 9.62 -6.13 7.82
N ALA A 69 9.55 -5.20 8.78
CA ALA A 69 9.61 -5.54 10.20
C ALA A 69 8.43 -6.44 10.65
N LEU A 70 7.25 -6.27 10.05
CA LEU A 70 6.09 -7.13 10.34
C LEU A 70 6.25 -8.55 9.76
N GLU A 71 6.95 -8.69 8.63
CA GLU A 71 7.25 -10.00 8.01
C GLU A 71 8.26 -10.80 8.83
N LEU A 72 9.17 -10.13 9.53
CA LEU A 72 10.18 -10.74 10.39
C LEU A 72 9.65 -11.17 11.77
N ARG A 73 8.40 -10.83 12.12
CA ARG A 73 7.83 -11.24 13.40
C ARG A 73 7.56 -12.75 13.39
N PRO A 74 8.15 -13.53 14.31
CA PRO A 74 7.80 -14.94 14.44
C PRO A 74 6.31 -15.05 14.74
N ARG A 75 5.64 -15.98 14.05
CA ARG A 75 4.22 -16.30 14.27
C ARG A 75 3.99 -16.89 15.65
#